data_AF-A0A2R7NJZ6-F1
#
_entry.id   AF-A0A2R7NJZ6-F1
#
_cell.length_a   1.000
_cell.length_b   1.000
_cell.length_c   1.000
_cell.angle_alpha   90.00
_cell.angle_beta   90.00
_cell.angle_gamma   90.00
#
_symmetry.space_group_name_H-M   'P 1'
#
loop_
_entity.id
_entity.type
_entity.pdbx_description
1 polymer ?
#
loop_
_entity_poly.entity_id
_entity_poly.type
_entity_poly.pdbx_seq_one_letter_code
_entity_poly.pdbx_strand_id
1 'polypeptide(L)'
;MTTPSTQSTNPISARRIPGTDRPRRQAWTDKTPQEILARLRPGHADPMRVLETLIELFNTRHTAREKTVSHKTRAERARFLRRFFLDLKLKAGFHTVPDPRNLGQKHLHAMVQVWQREHLAPATIQTYLSFLRGLASWMNKPGLVLLPARYGLCLEEYQRHEYAQHDKSWSAHGIDVEAILAQVTQYDARIAASMRLMHTLALRRKESVMFRPFEHVAPFEDTGLPAERRKADEYVWIKGKGGRVRWVALETEQQRASVALARSLVTSRDAHLGHPALDLKRNLRRLDYALEKFGITKRLAGTTGHGLRHGNVNDLYESIAGVPSPVRGGGTVAADVDHAARLAVSERAGHSRARASGAYIGAVLPKQPTGNRGPISPL
;
A
#
# COMPACT_ATOMS: atom_id res chain seq x y z
N MET A 1 1.65 25.20 -49.81
CA MET A 1 2.59 24.12 -49.41
C MET A 1 2.75 24.19 -47.90
N THR A 2 2.02 23.36 -47.18
CA THR A 2 1.99 23.30 -45.72
C THR A 2 2.27 21.87 -45.31
N THR A 3 3.41 21.66 -44.67
CA THR A 3 3.90 20.38 -44.15
C THR A 3 3.03 19.91 -42.98
N PRO A 4 2.57 18.65 -42.94
CA PRO A 4 1.78 18.15 -41.83
C PRO A 4 2.68 17.68 -40.68
N SER A 5 2.30 18.08 -39.47
CA SER A 5 2.94 17.69 -38.20
C SER A 5 2.73 16.21 -37.90
N THR A 6 3.83 15.52 -37.59
CA THR A 6 3.87 14.14 -37.11
C THR A 6 3.15 14.00 -35.76
N GLN A 7 2.05 13.25 -35.73
CA GLN A 7 1.36 12.87 -34.51
C GLN A 7 2.21 11.88 -33.71
N SER A 8 2.55 12.28 -32.48
CA SER A 8 3.13 11.42 -31.44
C SER A 8 2.21 10.22 -31.18
N THR A 9 2.74 9.01 -31.39
CA THR A 9 2.06 7.75 -31.12
C THR A 9 1.82 7.57 -29.62
N ASN A 10 0.55 7.37 -29.26
CA ASN A 10 0.12 7.07 -27.89
C ASN A 10 0.70 5.71 -27.44
N PRO A 11 1.19 5.57 -26.18
CA PRO A 11 1.62 4.28 -25.69
C PRO A 11 0.42 3.34 -25.47
N ILE A 12 0.61 2.13 -25.97
CA ILE A 12 -0.16 0.89 -25.89
C ILE A 12 -1.18 0.84 -24.75
N SER A 13 -2.43 0.62 -25.12
CA SER A 13 -3.58 0.49 -24.23
C SER A 13 -3.39 -0.62 -23.21
N ALA A 14 -3.70 -0.32 -21.94
CA ALA A 14 -3.69 -1.29 -20.88
C ALA A 14 -4.71 -2.40 -21.16
N ARG A 15 -4.25 -3.65 -21.35
CA ARG A 15 -5.13 -4.83 -21.38
C ARG A 15 -6.04 -4.82 -20.15
N ARG A 16 -7.33 -4.59 -20.38
CA ARG A 16 -8.42 -4.58 -19.39
C ARG A 16 -8.81 -6.03 -19.14
N ILE A 17 -8.88 -6.46 -17.89
CA ILE A 17 -9.49 -7.75 -17.52
C ILE A 17 -11.00 -7.49 -17.35
N PRO A 18 -11.90 -8.03 -18.19
CA PRO A 18 -13.33 -7.89 -18.03
C PRO A 18 -13.85 -8.76 -16.87
N GLY A 19 -14.94 -8.36 -16.22
CA GLY A 19 -15.82 -9.31 -15.50
C GLY A 19 -15.73 -9.41 -13.97
N THR A 20 -15.59 -8.31 -13.21
CA THR A 20 -15.72 -8.38 -11.73
C THR A 20 -16.60 -7.30 -11.09
N ASP A 21 -17.22 -6.42 -11.88
CA ASP A 21 -18.25 -5.53 -11.36
C ASP A 21 -19.59 -6.28 -11.38
N ARG A 22 -20.30 -6.30 -10.25
CA ARG A 22 -21.67 -6.85 -10.21
C ARG A 22 -22.50 -6.10 -11.26
N PRO A 23 -23.27 -6.81 -12.11
CA PRO A 23 -24.16 -6.14 -13.05
C PRO A 23 -25.11 -5.23 -12.26
N ARG A 24 -25.30 -3.99 -12.73
CA ARG A 24 -26.31 -3.10 -12.16
C ARG A 24 -27.65 -3.83 -12.18
N ARG A 25 -28.41 -3.71 -11.09
CA ARG A 25 -29.75 -4.30 -11.00
C ARG A 25 -30.56 -3.85 -12.22
N GLN A 26 -31.28 -4.78 -12.84
CA GLN A 26 -32.15 -4.49 -13.99
C GLN A 26 -33.19 -3.40 -13.69
N ALA A 27 -33.59 -3.26 -12.42
CA ALA A 27 -34.45 -2.19 -11.94
C ALA A 27 -33.83 -0.77 -11.99
N TRP A 28 -32.51 -0.65 -12.21
CA TRP A 28 -31.75 0.61 -12.26
C TRP A 28 -31.32 0.98 -13.68
N THR A 29 -31.65 0.15 -14.68
CA THR A 29 -31.41 0.47 -16.09
C THR A 29 -32.09 1.80 -16.43
N ASP A 30 -31.36 2.65 -17.16
CA ASP A 30 -31.77 3.98 -17.64
C ASP A 30 -32.14 5.01 -16.55
N LYS A 31 -31.78 4.77 -15.29
CA LYS A 31 -32.01 5.72 -14.19
C LYS A 31 -30.71 6.38 -13.75
N THR A 32 -30.80 7.69 -13.54
CA THR A 32 -29.76 8.47 -12.87
C THR A 32 -29.63 8.05 -11.40
N PRO A 33 -28.43 8.21 -10.78
CA PRO A 33 -28.27 7.97 -9.36
C PRO A 33 -29.26 8.75 -8.49
N GLN A 34 -29.64 9.96 -8.89
CA GLN A 34 -30.61 10.81 -8.23
C GLN A 34 -32.00 10.19 -8.24
N GLU A 35 -32.48 9.70 -9.38
CA GLU A 35 -33.79 9.02 -9.49
C GLU A 35 -33.84 7.72 -8.67
N ILE A 36 -32.73 6.98 -8.63
CA ILE A 36 -32.63 5.76 -7.81
C ILE A 36 -32.75 6.11 -6.33
N LEU A 37 -32.04 7.14 -5.87
CA LEU A 37 -32.09 7.60 -4.48
C LEU A 37 -33.42 8.25 -4.11
N ALA A 38 -34.09 8.94 -5.04
CA ALA A 38 -35.39 9.57 -4.81
C ALA A 38 -36.49 8.55 -4.46
N ARG A 39 -36.38 7.31 -4.96
CA ARG A 39 -37.29 6.20 -4.60
C ARG A 39 -37.19 5.79 -3.13
N LEU A 40 -36.05 6.07 -2.49
CA LEU A 40 -35.85 5.83 -1.07
C LEU A 40 -36.24 7.09 -0.29
N ARG A 41 -37.54 7.29 -0.05
CA ARG A 41 -38.05 8.49 0.63
C ARG A 41 -37.39 8.68 2.01
N PRO A 42 -36.79 9.87 2.29
CA PRO A 42 -36.27 10.18 3.63
C PRO A 42 -37.32 9.95 4.72
N GLY A 43 -36.91 9.43 5.87
CA GLY A 43 -37.81 9.11 6.99
C GLY A 43 -38.63 7.83 6.84
N HIS A 44 -38.78 7.28 5.63
CA HIS A 44 -39.50 6.03 5.38
C HIS A 44 -38.59 4.86 4.97
N ALA A 45 -37.50 5.16 4.26
CA ALA A 45 -36.55 4.14 3.85
C ALA A 45 -35.64 3.74 5.01
N ASP A 46 -35.33 2.44 5.12
CA ASP A 46 -34.27 1.95 6.00
C ASP A 46 -32.94 2.67 5.69
N PRO A 47 -32.31 3.36 6.66
CA PRO A 47 -31.02 4.01 6.51
C PRO A 47 -29.93 3.11 5.93
N MET A 48 -29.91 1.82 6.29
CA MET A 48 -28.92 0.88 5.79
C MET A 48 -29.15 0.56 4.31
N ARG A 49 -30.41 0.48 3.86
CA ARG A 49 -30.74 0.35 2.44
C ARG A 49 -30.31 1.57 1.62
N VAL A 50 -30.45 2.78 2.17
CA VAL A 50 -29.93 4.02 1.56
C VAL A 50 -28.40 3.94 1.43
N LEU A 51 -27.71 3.51 2.49
CA LEU A 51 -26.25 3.36 2.48
C LEU A 51 -25.78 2.34 1.43
N GLU A 52 -26.41 1.17 1.36
CA GLU A 52 -26.06 0.15 0.35
C GLU A 52 -26.25 0.68 -1.07
N THR A 53 -27.30 1.46 -1.29
CA THR A 53 -27.56 2.09 -2.60
C THR A 53 -26.45 3.07 -2.97
N LEU A 54 -26.01 3.91 -2.03
CA LEU A 54 -24.87 4.82 -2.24
C LEU A 54 -23.56 4.07 -2.53
N ILE A 55 -23.31 2.97 -1.80
CA ILE A 55 -22.12 2.13 -2.01
C ILE A 55 -22.16 1.50 -3.41
N GLU A 56 -23.29 0.94 -3.83
CA GLU A 56 -23.44 0.30 -5.14
C GLU A 56 -23.24 1.31 -6.29
N LEU A 57 -23.77 2.53 -6.13
CA LEU A 57 -23.68 3.59 -7.15
C LEU A 57 -22.28 4.19 -7.29
N PHE A 58 -21.58 4.40 -6.16
CA PHE A 58 -20.45 5.35 -6.14
C PHE A 58 -19.14 4.80 -5.57
N ASN A 59 -19.12 3.62 -4.96
CA ASN A 59 -17.92 3.13 -4.27
C ASN A 59 -16.74 2.82 -5.20
N THR A 60 -16.97 2.74 -6.52
CA THR A 60 -15.90 2.64 -7.51
C THR A 60 -15.10 3.93 -7.66
N ARG A 61 -15.66 5.08 -7.29
CA ARG A 61 -15.05 6.41 -7.45
C ARG A 61 -13.94 6.67 -6.42
N HIS A 62 -12.82 7.22 -6.90
CA HIS A 62 -11.78 7.74 -6.03
C HIS A 62 -12.20 9.10 -5.46
N THR A 63 -11.83 9.38 -4.20
CA THR A 63 -12.34 10.53 -3.44
C THR A 63 -11.76 11.88 -3.87
N ALA A 64 -10.65 11.87 -4.63
CA ALA A 64 -9.91 13.07 -5.01
C ALA A 64 -9.32 13.04 -6.43
N ARG A 65 -9.59 11.98 -7.22
CA ARG A 65 -8.99 11.82 -8.56
C ARG A 65 -10.00 11.16 -9.47
N GLU A 66 -9.93 11.46 -10.75
CA GLU A 66 -10.75 10.82 -11.78
C GLU A 66 -10.19 9.44 -12.13
N LYS A 67 -10.37 8.49 -11.22
CA LYS A 67 -9.98 7.10 -11.41
C LYS A 67 -10.84 6.16 -10.58
N THR A 68 -10.83 4.89 -10.93
CA THR A 68 -11.45 3.85 -10.12
C THR A 68 -10.55 3.44 -8.96
N VAL A 69 -11.16 3.10 -7.82
CA VAL A 69 -10.45 2.50 -6.68
C VAL A 69 -10.42 0.98 -6.81
N SER A 70 -9.39 0.36 -6.22
CA SER A 70 -9.23 -1.11 -6.21
C SER A 70 -10.34 -1.81 -5.42
N HIS A 71 -10.65 -3.07 -5.77
CA HIS A 71 -11.65 -3.88 -5.04
C HIS A 71 -11.39 -3.92 -3.53
N LYS A 72 -10.12 -3.99 -3.09
CA LYS A 72 -9.76 -3.93 -1.66
C LYS A 72 -10.24 -2.63 -1.02
N THR A 73 -9.97 -1.48 -1.66
CA THR A 73 -10.40 -0.17 -1.16
C THR A 73 -11.93 -0.09 -1.09
N ARG A 74 -12.63 -0.62 -2.10
CA ARG A 74 -14.10 -0.68 -2.13
C ARG A 74 -14.62 -1.50 -0.94
N ALA A 75 -14.06 -2.68 -0.71
CA ALA A 75 -14.46 -3.57 0.38
C ALA A 75 -14.19 -2.96 1.77
N GLU A 76 -13.02 -2.36 1.97
CA GLU A 76 -12.66 -1.69 3.24
C GLU A 76 -13.56 -0.48 3.50
N ARG A 77 -13.79 0.36 2.49
CA ARG A 77 -14.70 1.52 2.61
C ARG A 77 -16.12 1.07 2.93
N ALA A 78 -16.66 0.07 2.21
CA ALA A 78 -18.02 -0.43 2.47
C ALA A 78 -18.15 -1.03 3.88
N ARG A 79 -17.18 -1.83 4.32
CA ARG A 79 -17.16 -2.38 5.68
C ARG A 79 -17.13 -1.28 6.73
N PHE A 80 -16.25 -0.30 6.55
CA PHE A 80 -16.16 0.85 7.46
C PHE A 80 -17.47 1.62 7.51
N LEU A 81 -18.06 2.00 6.36
CA LEU A 81 -19.28 2.79 6.34
C LEU A 81 -20.44 2.08 7.02
N ARG A 82 -20.64 0.79 6.76
CA ARG A 82 -21.67 -0.01 7.46
C ARG A 82 -21.45 0.01 8.98
N ARG A 83 -20.21 -0.21 9.40
CA ARG A 83 -19.85 -0.22 10.82
C ARG A 83 -20.02 1.16 11.47
N PHE A 84 -19.65 2.23 10.76
CA PHE A 84 -19.79 3.61 11.21
C PHE A 84 -21.26 3.96 11.54
N PHE A 85 -22.20 3.61 10.65
CA PHE A 85 -23.62 3.87 10.89
C PHE A 85 -24.18 3.06 12.07
N LEU A 86 -23.74 1.82 12.24
CA LEU A 86 -24.11 1.02 13.40
C LEU A 86 -23.50 1.57 14.70
N ASP A 87 -22.23 1.97 14.68
CA ASP A 87 -21.53 2.50 15.86
C ASP A 87 -22.07 3.88 16.28
N LEU A 88 -22.70 4.65 15.38
CA LEU A 88 -23.46 5.85 15.79
C LEU A 88 -24.52 5.49 16.84
N LYS A 89 -25.24 4.39 16.64
CA LYS A 89 -26.22 3.90 17.60
C LYS A 89 -25.57 3.20 18.79
N LEU A 90 -24.65 2.28 18.52
CA LEU A 90 -24.11 1.37 19.53
C LEU A 90 -23.09 2.03 20.47
N LYS A 91 -22.38 3.06 20.01
CA LYS A 91 -21.23 3.63 20.73
C LYS A 91 -21.29 5.15 20.90
N ALA A 92 -21.94 5.86 19.98
CA ALA A 92 -21.98 7.32 19.97
C ALA A 92 -23.26 7.92 20.58
N GLY A 93 -24.15 7.07 21.12
CA GLY A 93 -25.32 7.51 21.90
C GLY A 93 -26.54 7.97 21.11
N PHE A 94 -26.60 7.72 19.79
CA PHE A 94 -27.79 8.02 19.00
C PHE A 94 -28.84 6.92 19.16
N HIS A 95 -30.11 7.26 19.39
CA HIS A 95 -31.17 6.25 19.56
C HIS A 95 -31.41 5.41 18.28
N THR A 96 -31.22 6.02 17.11
CA THR A 96 -31.44 5.39 15.80
C THR A 96 -30.24 5.60 14.89
N VAL A 97 -30.12 4.70 13.91
CA VAL A 97 -29.16 4.89 12.81
C VAL A 97 -29.69 6.01 11.92
N PRO A 98 -28.95 7.10 11.69
CA PRO A 98 -29.45 8.19 10.86
C PRO A 98 -29.43 7.79 9.38
N ASP A 99 -30.40 8.30 8.60
CA ASP A 99 -30.30 8.29 7.14
C ASP A 99 -28.95 8.91 6.72
N PRO A 100 -28.17 8.27 5.83
CA PRO A 100 -26.91 8.82 5.36
C PRO A 100 -27.01 10.26 4.86
N ARG A 101 -28.12 10.62 4.20
CA ARG A 101 -28.37 11.98 3.69
C ARG A 101 -28.54 13.00 4.81
N ASN A 102 -28.87 12.57 6.02
CA ASN A 102 -29.01 13.41 7.21
C ASN A 102 -27.74 13.44 8.07
N LEU A 103 -26.63 12.85 7.59
CA LEU A 103 -25.34 12.96 8.25
C LEU A 103 -24.91 14.44 8.33
N GLY A 104 -24.34 14.80 9.49
CA GLY A 104 -24.11 16.19 9.91
C GLY A 104 -23.00 16.23 10.98
N GLN A 105 -22.51 17.43 11.31
CA GLN A 105 -21.33 17.58 12.18
C GLN A 105 -21.46 16.85 13.52
N LYS A 106 -22.64 16.87 14.16
CA LYS A 106 -22.90 16.16 15.42
C LYS A 106 -22.55 14.67 15.36
N HIS A 107 -22.85 14.00 14.25
CA HIS A 107 -22.57 12.58 14.06
C HIS A 107 -21.08 12.32 13.88
N LEU A 108 -20.39 13.16 13.10
CA LEU A 108 -18.95 13.03 12.89
C LEU A 108 -18.18 13.33 14.18
N HIS A 109 -18.54 14.39 14.90
CA HIS A 109 -17.94 14.74 16.17
C HIS A 109 -18.08 13.59 17.18
N ALA A 110 -19.30 13.08 17.38
CA ALA A 110 -19.53 11.98 18.32
C ALA A 110 -18.73 10.71 17.96
N MET A 111 -18.61 10.37 16.67
CA MET A 111 -17.79 9.22 16.25
C MET A 111 -16.30 9.45 16.39
N VAL A 112 -15.80 10.67 16.18
CA VAL A 112 -14.39 11.00 16.45
C VAL A 112 -14.10 10.85 17.95
N GLN A 113 -15.02 11.27 18.81
CA GLN A 113 -14.91 11.08 20.26
C GLN A 113 -14.91 9.59 20.65
N VAL A 114 -15.70 8.74 19.97
CA VAL A 114 -15.60 7.27 20.11
C VAL A 114 -14.20 6.78 19.72
N TRP A 115 -13.68 7.21 18.57
CA TRP A 115 -12.36 6.78 18.11
C TRP A 115 -11.22 7.23 19.03
N GLN A 116 -11.36 8.39 19.65
CA GLN A 116 -10.42 8.91 20.65
C GLN A 116 -10.43 8.04 21.91
N ARG A 117 -11.61 7.73 22.47
CA ARG A 117 -11.75 6.83 23.62
C ARG A 117 -11.27 5.41 23.34
N GLU A 118 -11.40 4.94 22.11
CA GLU A 118 -10.88 3.64 21.67
C GLU A 118 -9.39 3.66 21.30
N HIS A 119 -8.72 4.81 21.45
CA HIS A 119 -7.31 5.01 21.13
C HIS A 119 -6.93 4.52 19.72
N LEU A 120 -7.78 4.81 18.73
CA LEU A 120 -7.50 4.41 17.36
C LEU A 120 -6.22 5.09 16.86
N ALA A 121 -5.38 4.32 16.18
CA ALA A 121 -4.14 4.85 15.63
C ALA A 121 -4.38 6.02 14.66
N PRO A 122 -3.48 7.01 14.58
CA PRO A 122 -3.62 8.18 13.70
C PRO A 122 -3.87 7.82 12.23
N ALA A 123 -3.23 6.76 11.76
CA ALA A 123 -3.44 6.25 10.41
C ALA A 123 -4.88 5.75 10.19
N THR A 124 -5.48 5.12 11.18
CA THR A 124 -6.87 4.64 11.11
C THR A 124 -7.83 5.81 11.04
N ILE A 125 -7.69 6.80 11.94
CA ILE A 125 -8.54 8.01 11.96
C ILE A 125 -8.49 8.74 10.61
N GLN A 126 -7.30 8.99 10.06
CA GLN A 126 -7.15 9.62 8.74
C GLN A 126 -7.83 8.83 7.63
N THR A 127 -7.76 7.48 7.68
CA THR A 127 -8.42 6.62 6.68
C THR A 127 -9.93 6.73 6.79
N TYR A 128 -10.47 6.68 8.00
CA TYR A 128 -11.90 6.79 8.27
C TYR A 128 -12.45 8.14 7.84
N LEU A 129 -11.77 9.24 8.20
CA LEU A 129 -12.13 10.58 7.72
C LEU A 129 -12.08 10.68 6.19
N SER A 130 -11.10 10.05 5.53
CA SER A 130 -11.05 9.98 4.06
C SER A 130 -12.22 9.19 3.46
N PHE A 131 -12.67 8.12 4.10
CA PHE A 131 -13.86 7.37 3.66
C PHE A 131 -15.14 8.18 3.84
N LEU A 132 -15.27 8.91 4.95
CA LEU A 132 -16.39 9.82 5.18
C LEU A 132 -16.41 10.97 4.18
N ARG A 133 -15.25 11.51 3.76
CA ARG A 133 -15.18 12.51 2.67
C ARG A 133 -15.71 11.94 1.35
N GLY A 134 -15.41 10.67 1.09
CA GLY A 134 -15.99 9.96 -0.06
C GLY A 134 -17.52 9.88 0.02
N LEU A 135 -18.05 9.45 1.16
CA LEU A 135 -19.50 9.41 1.39
C LEU A 135 -20.14 10.80 1.25
N ALA A 136 -19.53 11.83 1.85
CA ALA A 136 -20.01 13.20 1.77
C ALA A 136 -20.09 13.70 0.31
N SER A 137 -19.08 13.40 -0.51
CA SER A 137 -19.08 13.71 -1.93
C SER A 137 -20.21 12.99 -2.69
N TRP A 138 -20.52 11.74 -2.35
CA TRP A 138 -21.64 10.99 -2.97
C TRP A 138 -23.01 11.62 -2.71
N MET A 139 -23.12 12.37 -1.62
CA MET A 139 -24.35 13.05 -1.19
C MET A 139 -24.34 14.54 -1.52
N ASN A 140 -23.38 15.01 -2.34
CA ASN A 140 -23.18 16.41 -2.69
C ASN A 140 -23.01 17.35 -1.47
N LYS A 141 -22.27 16.89 -0.46
CA LYS A 141 -21.92 17.66 0.74
C LYS A 141 -20.40 17.86 0.87
N PRO A 142 -19.72 18.45 -0.13
CA PRO A 142 -18.30 18.78 0.03
C PRO A 142 -18.12 19.72 1.22
N GLY A 143 -17.18 19.42 2.12
CA GLY A 143 -16.98 20.19 3.36
C GLY A 143 -17.68 19.63 4.61
N LEU A 144 -18.50 18.58 4.50
CA LEU A 144 -19.10 17.92 5.68
C LEU A 144 -18.03 17.37 6.64
N VAL A 145 -16.89 16.90 6.13
CA VAL A 145 -15.80 16.41 6.99
C VAL A 145 -14.77 17.52 7.18
N LEU A 146 -14.71 18.04 8.39
CA LEU A 146 -13.77 19.09 8.79
C LEU A 146 -12.35 18.53 8.98
N LEU A 147 -11.43 19.44 9.30
CA LEU A 147 -10.08 19.08 9.74
C LEU A 147 -10.13 18.39 11.12
N PRO A 148 -9.24 17.42 11.40
CA PRO A 148 -9.21 16.68 12.67
C PRO A 148 -9.26 17.57 13.93
N ALA A 149 -8.50 18.67 13.95
CA ALA A 149 -8.48 19.60 15.08
C ALA A 149 -9.87 20.21 15.41
N ARG A 150 -10.77 20.35 14.42
CA ARG A 150 -12.14 20.85 14.63
C ARG A 150 -13.03 19.84 15.37
N TYR A 151 -12.56 18.61 15.55
CA TYR A 151 -13.20 17.58 16.35
C TYR A 151 -12.55 17.39 17.73
N GLY A 152 -11.57 18.22 18.09
CA GLY A 152 -10.86 18.15 19.37
C GLY A 152 -9.67 17.19 19.39
N LEU A 153 -9.19 16.71 18.23
CA LEU A 153 -8.00 15.87 18.16
C LEU A 153 -6.73 16.72 18.18
N CYS A 154 -5.75 16.33 19.00
CA CYS A 154 -4.40 16.88 18.96
C CYS A 154 -3.57 16.27 17.81
N LEU A 155 -2.42 16.86 17.50
CA LEU A 155 -1.59 16.44 16.36
C LEU A 155 -1.18 14.97 16.47
N GLU A 156 -0.82 14.52 17.66
CA GLU A 156 -0.38 13.16 17.97
C GLU A 156 -1.45 12.12 17.63
N GLU A 157 -2.73 12.48 17.74
CA GLU A 157 -3.87 11.59 17.50
C GLU A 157 -4.22 11.44 16.02
N TYR A 158 -3.76 12.33 15.13
CA TYR A 158 -4.11 12.25 13.70
C TYR A 158 -2.93 12.40 12.73
N GLN A 159 -1.76 12.83 13.18
CA GLN A 159 -0.59 12.99 12.32
C GLN A 159 -0.02 11.63 11.96
N ARG A 160 0.30 11.45 10.67
CA ARG A 160 1.02 10.29 10.19
C ARG A 160 2.49 10.63 10.06
N HIS A 161 3.34 9.86 10.74
CA HIS A 161 4.75 9.82 10.41
C HIS A 161 4.91 8.90 9.19
N GLU A 162 5.22 9.49 8.04
CA GLU A 162 5.39 8.74 6.78
C GLU A 162 6.77 8.07 6.66
N TYR A 163 7.67 8.34 7.60
CA TYR A 163 9.01 7.74 7.66
C TYR A 163 9.11 6.63 8.72
N ALA A 164 9.97 5.65 8.45
CA ALA A 164 10.31 4.60 9.39
C ALA A 164 11.07 5.18 10.59
N GLN A 165 10.69 4.76 11.80
CA GLN A 165 11.33 5.15 13.06
C GLN A 165 12.39 4.16 13.52
N HIS A 166 12.32 2.93 13.02
CA HIS A 166 13.20 1.81 13.35
C HIS A 166 13.37 0.95 12.11
N ASP A 167 14.49 0.23 12.03
CA ASP A 167 14.67 -0.79 11.01
C ASP A 167 13.69 -1.94 11.26
N LYS A 168 12.96 -2.33 10.21
CA LYS A 168 11.98 -3.42 10.21
C LYS A 168 12.52 -4.65 9.47
N SER A 169 13.77 -4.61 9.03
CA SER A 169 14.44 -5.73 8.36
C SER A 169 14.55 -6.93 9.29
N TRP A 170 14.57 -8.13 8.71
CA TRP A 170 14.71 -9.35 9.50
C TRP A 170 16.03 -9.41 10.26
N SER A 171 17.13 -8.97 9.63
CA SER A 171 18.44 -8.89 10.26
C SER A 171 18.46 -7.97 11.47
N ALA A 172 17.79 -6.82 11.43
CA ALA A 172 17.67 -5.92 12.59
C ALA A 172 16.90 -6.53 13.78
N HIS A 173 16.11 -7.58 13.53
CA HIS A 173 15.42 -8.35 14.56
C HIS A 173 16.14 -9.67 14.91
N GLY A 174 17.41 -9.81 14.53
CA GLY A 174 18.23 -11.00 14.83
C GLY A 174 17.80 -12.26 14.09
N ILE A 175 17.03 -12.14 13.00
CA ILE A 175 16.54 -13.27 12.23
C ILE A 175 17.53 -13.56 11.10
N ASP A 176 18.09 -14.77 11.12
CA ASP A 176 18.84 -15.30 9.99
C ASP A 176 17.87 -15.63 8.83
N VAL A 177 17.94 -14.80 7.79
CA VAL A 177 17.07 -14.91 6.61
C VAL A 177 17.29 -16.23 5.89
N GLU A 178 18.54 -16.66 5.71
CA GLU A 178 18.86 -17.85 4.94
C GLU A 178 18.48 -19.12 5.70
N ALA A 179 18.69 -19.15 7.02
CA ALA A 179 18.24 -20.27 7.86
C ALA A 179 16.71 -20.46 7.81
N ILE A 180 15.93 -19.37 7.90
CA ILE A 180 14.47 -19.46 7.79
C ILE A 180 14.06 -19.86 6.37
N LEU A 181 14.69 -19.32 5.32
CA LEU A 181 14.38 -19.71 3.94
C LEU A 181 14.67 -21.20 3.70
N ALA A 182 15.72 -21.77 4.29
CA ALA A 182 16.01 -23.20 4.22
C ALA A 182 14.91 -24.03 4.89
N GLN A 183 14.48 -23.67 6.09
CA GLN A 183 13.36 -24.34 6.78
C GLN A 183 12.05 -24.23 6.01
N VAL A 184 11.73 -23.06 5.46
CA VAL A 184 10.53 -22.86 4.64
C VAL A 184 10.62 -23.67 3.35
N THR A 185 11.81 -23.85 2.77
CA THR A 185 12.00 -24.66 1.55
C THR A 185 11.61 -26.11 1.79
N GLN A 186 11.97 -26.68 2.94
CA GLN A 186 11.56 -28.03 3.34
C GLN A 186 10.05 -28.16 3.53
N TYR A 187 9.37 -27.07 3.91
CA TYR A 187 7.93 -27.03 4.09
C TYR A 187 7.15 -26.81 2.78
N ASP A 188 7.56 -25.83 1.97
CA ASP A 188 6.96 -25.48 0.69
C ASP A 188 7.93 -24.65 -0.16
N ALA A 189 8.51 -25.27 -1.20
CA ALA A 189 9.50 -24.64 -2.07
C ALA A 189 8.98 -23.40 -2.81
N ARG A 190 7.69 -23.33 -3.17
CA ARG A 190 7.11 -22.16 -3.87
C ARG A 190 6.96 -20.97 -2.94
N ILE A 191 6.60 -21.23 -1.68
CA ILE A 191 6.55 -20.20 -0.63
C ILE A 191 7.96 -19.68 -0.35
N ALA A 192 8.95 -20.57 -0.19
CA ALA A 192 10.34 -20.18 0.00
C ALA A 192 10.87 -19.34 -1.16
N ALA A 193 10.62 -19.75 -2.42
CA ALA A 193 10.97 -18.96 -3.59
C ALA A 193 10.27 -17.58 -3.61
N SER A 194 9.00 -17.51 -3.20
CA SER A 194 8.28 -16.23 -3.08
C SER A 194 8.91 -15.31 -2.04
N MET A 195 9.36 -15.85 -0.90
CA MET A 195 10.07 -15.11 0.13
C MET A 195 11.46 -14.68 -0.33
N ARG A 196 12.19 -15.56 -1.04
CA ARG A 196 13.51 -15.25 -1.60
C ARG A 196 13.42 -14.10 -2.61
N LEU A 197 12.42 -14.08 -3.49
CA LEU A 197 12.18 -12.93 -4.39
C LEU A 197 11.82 -11.64 -3.63
N MET A 198 11.12 -11.73 -2.50
CA MET A 198 10.88 -10.55 -1.64
C MET A 198 12.19 -10.03 -1.03
N HIS A 199 13.10 -10.93 -0.68
CA HIS A 199 14.40 -10.62 -0.10
C HIS A 199 15.40 -10.06 -1.13
N THR A 200 15.53 -10.66 -2.31
CA THR A 200 16.59 -10.32 -3.26
C THR A 200 16.21 -9.22 -4.25
N LEU A 201 14.91 -9.09 -4.57
CA LEU A 201 14.41 -8.12 -5.54
C LEU A 201 13.53 -7.03 -4.92
N ALA A 202 13.37 -7.02 -3.60
CA ALA A 202 12.39 -6.18 -2.91
C ALA A 202 11.03 -6.28 -3.62
N LEU A 203 10.46 -7.49 -3.75
CA LEU A 203 9.07 -7.65 -4.21
C LEU A 203 8.09 -7.45 -3.06
N ARG A 204 6.88 -6.99 -3.37
CA ARG A 204 5.77 -7.04 -2.40
C ARG A 204 5.24 -8.46 -2.32
N ARG A 205 4.65 -8.84 -1.18
CA ARG A 205 3.99 -10.14 -0.97
C ARG A 205 3.11 -10.61 -2.14
N LYS A 206 2.31 -9.71 -2.72
CA LYS A 206 1.46 -10.03 -3.88
C LYS A 206 2.26 -10.13 -5.19
N GLU A 207 3.30 -9.32 -5.34
CA GLU A 207 4.15 -9.33 -6.53
C GLU A 207 4.96 -10.64 -6.60
N SER A 208 5.47 -11.15 -5.46
CA SER A 208 6.20 -12.42 -5.44
C SER A 208 5.32 -13.63 -5.75
N VAL A 209 4.12 -13.72 -5.16
CA VAL A 209 3.18 -14.82 -5.43
C VAL A 209 2.68 -14.81 -6.88
N MET A 210 2.48 -13.62 -7.45
CA MET A 210 2.06 -13.46 -8.85
C MET A 210 3.23 -13.43 -9.84
N PHE A 211 4.46 -13.69 -9.38
CA PHE A 211 5.63 -13.59 -10.23
C PHE A 211 5.61 -14.68 -11.30
N ARG A 212 5.69 -14.30 -12.58
CA ARG A 212 5.76 -15.20 -13.73
C ARG A 212 7.19 -15.17 -14.28
N PRO A 213 8.05 -16.10 -13.89
CA PRO A 213 9.49 -15.96 -14.08
C PRO A 213 9.98 -16.05 -15.54
N PHE A 214 9.17 -16.58 -16.46
CA PHE A 214 9.49 -16.57 -17.89
C PHE A 214 8.88 -15.37 -18.64
N GLU A 215 7.76 -14.81 -18.17
CA GLU A 215 7.13 -13.62 -18.79
C GLU A 215 7.68 -12.30 -18.23
N HIS A 216 8.00 -12.27 -16.94
CA HIS A 216 8.40 -11.06 -16.25
C HIS A 216 9.91 -10.82 -16.29
N VAL A 217 10.70 -11.72 -16.88
CA VAL A 217 12.14 -11.55 -17.01
C VAL A 217 12.45 -11.29 -18.47
N ALA A 218 13.12 -10.19 -18.75
CA ALA A 218 13.43 -9.75 -20.10
C ALA A 218 14.91 -9.33 -20.19
N PRO A 219 15.55 -9.50 -21.35
CA PRO A 219 16.86 -8.91 -21.61
C PRO A 219 16.80 -7.38 -21.54
N PHE A 220 17.93 -6.73 -21.32
CA PHE A 220 18.02 -5.26 -21.22
C PHE A 220 17.40 -4.55 -22.43
N GLU A 221 17.61 -5.11 -23.61
CA GLU A 221 17.19 -4.59 -24.90
C GLU A 221 15.65 -4.47 -24.99
N ASP A 222 14.92 -5.33 -24.27
CA ASP A 222 13.45 -5.33 -24.22
C ASP A 222 12.89 -4.36 -23.16
N THR A 223 13.75 -3.73 -22.35
CA THR A 223 13.29 -2.85 -21.26
C THR A 223 12.86 -1.46 -21.74
N GLY A 224 13.39 -1.02 -22.88
CA GLY A 224 13.28 0.36 -23.38
C GLY A 224 14.00 1.40 -22.50
N LEU A 225 14.88 0.98 -21.59
CA LEU A 225 15.70 1.88 -20.79
C LEU A 225 16.90 2.41 -21.61
N PRO A 226 17.34 3.65 -21.38
CA PRO A 226 18.57 4.18 -22.00
C PRO A 226 19.81 3.36 -21.63
N ALA A 227 20.79 3.27 -22.54
CA ALA A 227 22.00 2.44 -22.39
C ALA A 227 22.80 2.80 -21.12
N GLU A 228 22.86 4.08 -20.76
CA GLU A 228 23.51 4.58 -19.55
C GLU A 228 22.85 4.09 -18.24
N ARG A 229 21.65 3.52 -18.32
CA ARG A 229 20.95 2.88 -17.19
C ARG A 229 21.13 1.36 -17.16
N ARG A 230 21.91 0.76 -18.06
CA ARG A 230 22.20 -0.68 -18.05
C ARG A 230 23.05 -1.02 -16.82
N LYS A 231 22.49 -1.84 -15.93
CA LYS A 231 23.13 -2.41 -14.73
C LYS A 231 23.30 -3.93 -14.79
N ALA A 232 22.57 -4.61 -15.66
CA ALA A 232 22.59 -6.04 -15.85
C ALA A 232 22.15 -6.40 -17.27
N ASP A 233 22.28 -7.67 -17.65
CA ASP A 233 21.80 -8.19 -18.94
C ASP A 233 20.32 -8.59 -18.89
N GLU A 234 19.83 -9.06 -17.73
CA GLU A 234 18.43 -9.40 -17.52
C GLU A 234 17.79 -8.50 -16.45
N TYR A 235 16.51 -8.20 -16.65
CA TYR A 235 15.69 -7.39 -15.75
C TYR A 235 14.36 -8.06 -15.46
N VAL A 236 13.86 -7.79 -14.26
CA VAL A 236 12.54 -8.19 -13.83
C VAL A 236 11.54 -7.05 -13.99
N TRP A 237 10.56 -7.26 -14.86
CA TRP A 237 9.38 -6.41 -15.03
C TRP A 237 8.37 -6.65 -13.90
N ILE A 238 8.01 -5.60 -13.17
CA ILE A 238 6.99 -5.69 -12.12
C ILE A 238 5.90 -4.66 -12.33
N LYS A 239 4.67 -5.13 -12.52
CA LYS A 239 3.46 -4.32 -12.43
C LYS A 239 3.03 -4.13 -10.97
N GLY A 240 3.42 -3.00 -10.40
CA GLY A 240 3.13 -2.61 -9.03
C GLY A 240 1.71 -2.06 -8.80
N LYS A 241 1.47 -1.64 -7.55
CA LYS A 241 0.19 -1.07 -7.11
C LYS A 241 -0.19 0.16 -7.94
N GLY A 242 -1.41 0.15 -8.48
CA GLY A 242 -1.95 1.26 -9.27
C GLY A 242 -1.54 1.24 -10.75
N GLY A 243 -1.05 0.09 -11.24
CA GLY A 243 -0.70 -0.10 -12.65
C GLY A 243 0.68 0.41 -13.04
N ARG A 244 1.46 0.92 -12.08
CA ARG A 244 2.82 1.41 -12.31
C ARG A 244 3.75 0.25 -12.58
N VAL A 245 4.56 0.36 -13.63
CA VAL A 245 5.58 -0.61 -13.97
C VAL A 245 6.94 -0.16 -13.42
N ARG A 246 7.80 -1.13 -13.09
CA ARG A 246 9.22 -0.89 -12.79
C ARG A 246 10.05 -2.06 -13.31
N TRP A 247 11.31 -1.77 -13.61
CA TRP A 247 12.34 -2.75 -13.90
C TRP A 247 13.28 -2.92 -12.70
N VAL A 248 13.65 -4.15 -12.39
CA VAL A 248 14.65 -4.47 -11.36
C VAL A 248 15.77 -5.25 -12.03
N ALA A 249 16.98 -4.69 -12.05
CA ALA A 249 18.15 -5.35 -12.63
C ALA A 249 18.56 -6.60 -11.82
N LEU A 250 18.97 -7.66 -12.52
CA LEU A 250 19.55 -8.87 -11.91
C LEU A 250 21.08 -8.75 -11.81
N GLU A 251 21.52 -7.83 -10.96
CA GLU A 251 22.92 -7.41 -10.79
C GLU A 251 23.78 -8.52 -10.13
N THR A 252 23.20 -9.20 -9.14
CA THR A 252 23.92 -10.17 -8.29
C THR A 252 23.57 -11.62 -8.63
N GLU A 253 24.47 -12.54 -8.27
CA GLU A 253 24.25 -13.97 -8.47
C GLU A 253 23.07 -14.48 -7.64
N GLN A 254 22.86 -13.95 -6.43
CA GLN A 254 21.72 -14.32 -5.59
C GLN A 254 20.38 -13.92 -6.23
N GLN A 255 20.32 -12.80 -6.95
CA GLN A 255 19.14 -12.37 -7.68
C GLN A 255 18.85 -13.29 -8.87
N ARG A 256 19.88 -13.63 -9.66
CA ARG A 256 19.76 -14.58 -10.78
C ARG A 256 19.35 -15.97 -10.29
N ALA A 257 19.97 -16.49 -9.23
CA ALA A 257 19.61 -17.75 -8.59
C ALA A 257 18.17 -17.76 -8.06
N SER A 258 17.69 -16.64 -7.50
CA SER A 258 16.29 -16.51 -7.05
C SER A 258 15.29 -16.64 -8.21
N VAL A 259 15.62 -16.06 -9.36
CA VAL A 259 14.81 -16.17 -10.58
C VAL A 259 14.90 -17.58 -11.17
N ALA A 260 16.09 -18.18 -11.21
CA ALA A 260 16.29 -19.55 -11.68
C ALA A 260 15.49 -20.56 -10.85
N LEU A 261 15.50 -20.44 -9.52
CA LEU A 261 14.66 -21.23 -8.63
C LEU A 261 13.16 -21.02 -8.92
N ALA A 262 12.73 -19.79 -9.16
CA ALA A 262 11.33 -19.55 -9.53
C ALA A 262 10.98 -20.22 -10.86
N ARG A 263 11.87 -20.17 -11.86
CA ARG A 263 11.71 -20.84 -13.17
C ARG A 263 11.59 -22.36 -13.02
N SER A 264 12.39 -22.99 -12.16
CA SER A 264 12.36 -24.45 -11.96
C SER A 264 11.09 -24.94 -11.24
N LEU A 265 10.39 -24.06 -10.52
CA LEU A 265 9.21 -24.43 -9.75
C LEU A 265 7.88 -24.19 -10.49
N VAL A 266 7.81 -23.32 -11.49
CA VAL A 266 6.54 -23.07 -12.21
C VAL A 266 6.21 -24.19 -13.20
N THR A 267 4.91 -24.42 -13.44
CA THR A 267 4.44 -25.57 -14.24
C THR A 267 4.43 -25.30 -15.75
N SER A 268 4.51 -24.05 -16.18
CA SER A 268 4.51 -23.63 -17.58
C SER A 268 5.17 -22.25 -17.72
N ARG A 269 5.42 -21.80 -18.96
CA ARG A 269 6.04 -20.49 -19.23
C ARG A 269 5.18 -19.30 -18.77
N ASP A 270 3.85 -19.42 -18.83
CA ASP A 270 2.90 -18.39 -18.43
C ASP A 270 2.45 -18.50 -16.96
N ALA A 271 2.87 -19.57 -16.26
CA ALA A 271 2.48 -19.81 -14.88
C ALA A 271 3.14 -18.81 -13.91
N HIS A 272 2.37 -18.44 -12.89
CA HIS A 272 2.88 -17.69 -11.74
C HIS A 272 3.44 -18.62 -10.67
N LEU A 273 4.26 -18.08 -9.76
CA LEU A 273 4.93 -18.83 -8.71
C LEU A 273 3.96 -19.47 -7.69
N GLY A 274 2.81 -18.83 -7.43
CA GLY A 274 1.75 -19.39 -6.61
C GLY A 274 1.30 -20.77 -7.10
N HIS A 275 0.79 -21.59 -6.19
CA HIS A 275 0.30 -22.93 -6.49
C HIS A 275 -0.84 -22.87 -7.53
N PRO A 276 -0.76 -23.61 -8.66
CA PRO A 276 -1.69 -23.47 -9.78
C PRO A 276 -3.13 -23.91 -9.45
N ALA A 277 -3.29 -24.91 -8.57
CA ALA A 277 -4.62 -25.36 -8.12
C ALA A 277 -5.36 -24.38 -7.17
N LEU A 278 -4.75 -23.23 -6.84
CA LEU A 278 -5.29 -22.30 -5.85
C LEU A 278 -5.50 -20.90 -6.44
N ASP A 279 -6.59 -20.26 -6.04
CA ASP A 279 -6.78 -18.84 -6.34
C ASP A 279 -5.74 -17.96 -5.62
N LEU A 280 -5.64 -16.70 -6.04
CA LEU A 280 -4.70 -15.74 -5.46
C LEU A 280 -4.93 -15.51 -3.95
N LYS A 281 -6.18 -15.54 -3.47
CA LYS A 281 -6.50 -15.30 -2.06
C LYS A 281 -5.94 -16.45 -1.20
N ARG A 282 -6.11 -17.69 -1.65
CA ARG A 282 -5.60 -18.90 -0.99
C ARG A 282 -4.08 -18.95 -1.05
N ASN A 283 -3.46 -18.62 -2.20
CA ASN A 283 -2.01 -18.53 -2.32
C ASN A 283 -1.40 -17.48 -1.36
N LEU A 284 -1.98 -16.29 -1.27
CA LEU A 284 -1.53 -15.26 -0.32
C LEU A 284 -1.70 -15.72 1.14
N ARG A 285 -2.81 -16.42 1.45
CA ARG A 285 -3.05 -16.95 2.80
C ARG A 285 -2.05 -18.05 3.17
N ARG A 286 -1.63 -18.89 2.22
CA ARG A 286 -0.58 -19.90 2.46
C ARG A 286 0.75 -19.26 2.81
N LEU A 287 1.16 -18.22 2.08
CA LEU A 287 2.36 -17.45 2.41
C LEU A 287 2.26 -16.79 3.79
N ASP A 288 1.11 -16.18 4.12
CA ASP A 288 0.88 -15.62 5.46
C ASP A 288 0.94 -16.69 6.56
N TYR A 289 0.36 -17.86 6.32
CA TYR A 289 0.38 -18.98 7.26
C TYR A 289 1.79 -19.54 7.46
N ALA A 290 2.59 -19.65 6.39
CA ALA A 290 3.98 -20.08 6.52
C ALA A 290 4.79 -19.08 7.37
N LEU A 291 4.63 -17.77 7.13
CA LEU A 291 5.26 -16.75 7.97
C LEU A 291 4.86 -16.90 9.45
N GLU A 292 3.57 -17.13 9.74
CA GLU A 292 3.09 -17.37 11.11
C GLU A 292 3.67 -18.67 11.71
N LYS A 293 3.66 -19.76 10.95
CA LYS A 293 4.18 -21.07 11.35
C LYS A 293 5.66 -21.02 11.73
N PHE A 294 6.46 -20.24 11.00
CA PHE A 294 7.87 -20.03 11.30
C PHE A 294 8.13 -18.83 12.22
N GLY A 295 7.12 -18.38 12.97
CA GLY A 295 7.27 -17.35 14.01
C GLY A 295 7.44 -15.92 13.50
N ILE A 296 7.39 -15.68 12.19
CA ILE A 296 7.57 -14.36 11.58
C ILE A 296 6.27 -13.54 11.65
N THR A 297 5.92 -13.13 12.86
CA THR A 297 4.81 -12.22 13.14
C THR A 297 5.29 -11.02 13.95
N LYS A 298 4.59 -9.90 13.86
CA LYS A 298 4.96 -8.70 14.61
C LYS A 298 5.01 -8.96 16.13
N ARG A 299 4.15 -9.86 16.62
CA ARG A 299 4.09 -10.24 18.04
C ARG A 299 5.29 -11.08 18.49
N LEU A 300 5.70 -12.06 17.68
CA LEU A 300 6.74 -13.02 18.06
C LEU A 300 8.15 -12.55 17.68
N ALA A 301 8.29 -11.97 16.50
CA ALA A 301 9.59 -11.63 15.91
C ALA A 301 9.81 -10.12 15.75
N GLY A 302 8.87 -9.27 16.19
CA GLY A 302 8.94 -7.81 16.01
C GLY A 302 8.75 -7.32 14.56
N THR A 303 8.84 -8.22 13.57
CA THR A 303 8.70 -7.93 12.13
C THR A 303 7.68 -8.83 11.44
N THR A 304 7.52 -8.66 10.13
CA THR A 304 6.62 -9.45 9.27
C THR A 304 7.38 -9.86 8.01
N GLY A 305 6.76 -10.64 7.12
CA GLY A 305 7.34 -10.90 5.80
C GLY A 305 7.70 -9.63 5.01
N HIS A 306 7.09 -8.47 5.30
CA HIS A 306 7.49 -7.21 4.67
C HIS A 306 8.91 -6.75 5.05
N GLY A 307 9.45 -7.25 6.17
CA GLY A 307 10.80 -6.98 6.62
C GLY A 307 11.89 -7.43 5.63
N LEU A 308 11.67 -8.50 4.85
CA LEU A 308 12.59 -8.92 3.79
C LEU A 308 12.83 -7.81 2.77
N ARG A 309 11.76 -7.10 2.39
CA ARG A 309 11.83 -5.94 1.52
C ARG A 309 12.54 -4.77 2.17
N HIS A 310 12.30 -4.54 3.47
CA HIS A 310 13.01 -3.49 4.22
C HIS A 310 14.52 -3.76 4.21
N GLY A 311 14.96 -4.99 4.44
CA GLY A 311 16.38 -5.36 4.36
C GLY A 311 16.99 -4.94 3.01
N ASN A 312 16.45 -5.47 1.91
CA ASN A 312 16.95 -5.20 0.56
C ASN A 312 17.12 -3.71 0.24
N VAL A 313 16.14 -2.88 0.60
CA VAL A 313 16.20 -1.46 0.25
C VAL A 313 17.04 -0.63 1.22
N ASN A 314 17.25 -1.10 2.45
CA ASN A 314 18.24 -0.50 3.34
C ASN A 314 19.65 -0.84 2.86
N ASP A 315 19.90 -2.09 2.48
CA ASP A 315 21.19 -2.52 1.93
C ASP A 315 21.53 -1.75 0.62
N LEU A 316 20.53 -1.51 -0.24
CA LEU A 316 20.67 -0.69 -1.44
C LEU A 316 21.00 0.78 -1.13
N TYR A 317 20.43 1.35 -0.07
CA TYR A 317 20.81 2.71 0.33
C TYR A 317 22.29 2.74 0.71
N GLU A 318 22.70 1.79 1.54
CA GLU A 318 24.06 1.68 2.07
C GLU A 318 25.09 1.45 0.97
N SER A 319 24.78 0.62 -0.03
CA SER A 319 25.68 0.39 -1.18
C SER A 319 25.91 1.64 -2.04
N ILE A 320 24.98 2.61 -2.02
CA ILE A 320 25.08 3.85 -2.80
C ILE A 320 25.66 4.99 -1.95
N ALA A 321 25.18 5.12 -0.71
CA ALA A 321 25.56 6.20 0.19
C ALA A 321 26.90 5.95 0.91
N GLY A 322 27.38 4.71 0.94
CA GLY A 322 28.60 4.31 1.65
C GLY A 322 28.45 4.26 3.17
N VAL A 323 27.26 4.55 3.70
CA VAL A 323 26.92 4.47 5.14
C VAL A 323 25.55 3.82 5.30
N PRO A 324 25.27 3.21 6.47
CA PRO A 324 23.94 2.64 6.74
C PRO A 324 22.81 3.64 6.53
N SER A 325 21.59 3.15 6.39
CA SER A 325 20.42 4.05 6.32
C SER A 325 20.19 4.79 7.65
N PRO A 326 19.44 5.91 7.65
CA PRO A 326 19.10 6.62 8.87
C PRO A 326 18.45 5.75 9.97
N VAL A 327 17.56 4.82 9.61
CA VAL A 327 16.96 3.88 10.59
C VAL A 327 17.92 2.83 11.13
N ARG A 328 19.07 2.64 10.48
CA ARG A 328 20.19 1.80 10.93
C ARG A 328 21.30 2.62 11.61
N GLY A 329 21.06 3.90 11.87
CA GLY A 329 22.01 4.78 12.57
C GLY A 329 23.11 5.37 11.70
N GLY A 330 22.98 5.33 10.37
CA GLY A 330 23.95 5.96 9.48
C GLY A 330 24.03 7.48 9.62
N GLY A 331 25.23 8.01 9.43
CA GLY A 331 25.52 9.44 9.52
C GLY A 331 24.97 10.25 8.34
N THR A 332 25.14 11.57 8.41
CA THR A 332 24.83 12.47 7.30
C THR A 332 25.85 12.32 6.18
N VAL A 333 25.38 12.19 4.94
CA VAL A 333 26.21 12.22 3.72
C VAL A 333 25.92 13.49 2.92
N ALA A 334 26.70 13.71 1.86
CA ALA A 334 26.46 14.80 0.91
C ALA A 334 25.03 14.72 0.33
N ALA A 335 24.40 15.88 0.13
CA ALA A 335 22.97 15.97 -0.19
C ALA A 335 22.61 15.31 -1.54
N ASP A 336 23.49 15.40 -2.51
CA ASP A 336 23.38 14.75 -3.82
C ASP A 336 23.46 13.22 -3.71
N VAL A 337 24.38 12.71 -2.88
CA VAL A 337 24.52 11.28 -2.57
C VAL A 337 23.28 10.74 -1.86
N ASP A 338 22.80 11.41 -0.80
CA ASP A 338 21.57 11.01 -0.10
C ASP A 338 20.36 11.04 -1.06
N HIS A 339 20.26 12.07 -1.90
CA HIS A 339 19.19 12.18 -2.88
C HIS A 339 19.20 11.03 -3.89
N ALA A 340 20.38 10.71 -4.45
CA ALA A 340 20.55 9.61 -5.39
C ALA A 340 20.20 8.25 -4.76
N ALA A 341 20.68 7.99 -3.54
CA ALA A 341 20.37 6.77 -2.81
C ALA A 341 18.86 6.64 -2.49
N ARG A 342 18.22 7.72 -2.04
CA ARG A 342 16.76 7.75 -1.79
C ARG A 342 15.94 7.55 -3.05
N LEU A 343 16.38 8.09 -4.18
CA LEU A 343 15.72 7.88 -5.46
C LEU A 343 15.82 6.41 -5.88
N ALA A 344 17.02 5.82 -5.83
CA ALA A 344 17.23 4.40 -6.14
C ALA A 344 16.38 3.48 -5.23
N VAL A 345 16.32 3.76 -3.93
CA VAL A 345 15.44 3.07 -2.98
C VAL A 345 13.98 3.20 -3.37
N SER A 346 13.52 4.42 -3.69
CA SER A 346 12.15 4.67 -4.14
C SER A 346 11.83 3.84 -5.38
N GLU A 347 12.70 3.85 -6.38
CA GLU A 347 12.54 3.14 -7.65
C GLU A 347 12.51 1.61 -7.45
N ARG A 348 13.49 1.05 -6.73
CA ARG A 348 13.51 -0.38 -6.32
C ARG A 348 12.23 -0.74 -5.59
N ALA A 349 11.76 0.17 -4.73
CA ALA A 349 10.52 0.00 -4.01
C ALA A 349 9.25 0.26 -4.87
N GLY A 350 9.35 0.61 -6.14
CA GLY A 350 8.22 0.87 -7.04
C GLY A 350 7.43 2.14 -6.70
N HIS A 351 8.14 3.17 -6.26
CA HIS A 351 7.66 4.52 -6.03
C HIS A 351 8.39 5.48 -6.98
N SER A 352 7.72 6.56 -7.36
CA SER A 352 8.26 7.57 -8.29
C SER A 352 8.76 8.84 -7.59
N ARG A 353 8.83 8.83 -6.25
CA ARG A 353 9.13 10.04 -5.45
C ARG A 353 10.11 9.66 -4.36
N ALA A 354 11.25 10.33 -4.30
CA ALA A 354 12.28 10.09 -3.29
C ALA A 354 11.72 10.06 -1.86
N ARG A 355 10.76 10.95 -1.51
CA ARG A 355 10.12 10.96 -0.19
C ARG A 355 9.50 9.63 0.26
N ALA A 356 9.10 8.76 -0.69
CA ALA A 356 8.53 7.46 -0.37
C ALA A 356 9.58 6.48 0.18
N SER A 357 10.87 6.71 -0.09
CA SER A 357 11.97 5.96 0.52
C SER A 357 11.95 6.07 2.03
N GLY A 358 11.57 7.23 2.58
CA GLY A 358 11.55 7.46 4.03
C GLY A 358 10.73 6.42 4.80
N ALA A 359 9.67 5.86 4.20
CA ALA A 359 8.88 4.79 4.81
C ALA A 359 9.66 3.48 5.05
N TYR A 360 10.82 3.32 4.40
CA TYR A 360 11.71 2.17 4.53
C TYR A 360 13.00 2.50 5.27
N ILE A 361 13.64 3.63 4.92
CA ILE A 361 14.99 3.99 5.36
C ILE A 361 15.03 5.14 6.38
N GLY A 362 13.87 5.70 6.73
CA GLY A 362 13.75 6.82 7.67
C GLY A 362 14.05 8.18 7.05
N ALA A 363 14.01 9.20 7.92
CA ALA A 363 14.39 10.57 7.60
C ALA A 363 15.68 10.92 8.35
N VAL A 364 16.54 11.74 7.73
CA VAL A 364 17.59 12.45 8.47
C VAL A 364 16.88 13.58 9.21
N LEU A 365 16.70 13.42 10.52
CA LEU A 365 16.18 14.50 11.35
C LEU A 365 17.32 15.47 11.64
N PRO A 366 17.10 16.80 11.56
CA PRO A 366 18.07 17.75 12.09
C PRO A 366 18.34 17.39 13.54
N LYS A 367 19.62 17.31 13.94
CA LYS A 367 19.96 17.19 15.37
C LYS A 367 19.21 18.29 16.11
N GLN A 368 18.34 17.92 17.06
CA GLN A 368 17.84 18.91 18.01
C GLN A 368 19.07 19.54 18.67
N PRO A 369 19.18 20.87 18.75
CA PRO A 369 20.26 21.48 19.51
C PRO A 369 20.17 20.92 20.92
N THR A 370 21.21 20.19 21.33
CA THR A 370 21.35 19.75 22.72
C THR A 370 21.35 21.03 23.53
N GLY A 371 20.24 21.27 24.24
CA GLY A 371 20.07 22.44 25.07
C GLY A 371 21.29 22.54 25.99
N ASN A 372 22.08 23.58 25.77
CA ASN A 372 23.23 23.91 26.60
C ASN A 372 22.70 24.28 27.98
N ARG A 373 22.49 23.29 28.85
CA ARG A 373 22.38 23.54 30.29
C ARG A 373 23.78 23.90 30.76
N GLY A 374 24.10 25.18 30.63
CA GLY A 374 25.27 25.75 31.29
C GLY A 374 25.17 25.50 32.80
N PRO A 375 26.31 25.34 33.50
CA PRO A 375 26.30 25.09 34.93
C PRO A 375 25.66 26.28 35.64
N ILE A 376 24.63 26.00 36.43
CA ILE A 376 24.08 26.97 37.38
C ILE A 376 25.16 27.15 38.46
N SER A 377 25.84 28.29 38.44
CA SER A 377 26.70 28.71 39.55
C SER A 377 25.81 29.14 40.72
N PRO A 378 26.06 28.64 41.94
CA PRO A 378 25.34 29.07 43.12
C PRO A 378 25.89 30.42 43.60
N LEU A 379 25.00 31.41 43.71
CA LEU A 379 25.12 32.54 44.64
C LEU A 379 23.78 32.72 45.34
#